data_AF-A0A0C3D3Y6-F1
#
_entry.id   AF-A0A0C3D3Y6-F1
#
_cell.length_a   1.000
_cell.length_b   1.000
_cell.length_c   1.000
_cell.angle_alpha   90.00
_cell.angle_beta   90.00
_cell.angle_gamma   90.00
#
_symmetry.space_group_name_H-M   'P 1'
#
loop_
_entity.id
_entity.type
_entity.pdbx_description
1 polymer ?
#
loop_
_entity_poly.entity_id
_entity_poly.type
_entity_poly.pdbx_seq_one_letter_code
_entity_poly.pdbx_strand_id
1 'polypeptide(L)'
;MPEILKRKPRDPPKITHAKRRKIGVDINNGPRTSAQLPKTSSRQNLTLSDWMTVYSYVDLYPNVSQADIVRHFSTLATGALVFNQSTLSHKLR
;
A
#
# COMPACT_ATOMS: atom_id res chain seq x y z
N MET A 1 37.05 39.05 -0.24
CA MET A 1 36.23 38.64 0.92
C MET A 1 34.77 38.89 0.59
N PRO A 2 33.94 37.90 0.27
CA PRO A 2 32.52 38.16 0.08
C PRO A 2 31.81 38.17 1.44
N GLU A 3 31.28 39.33 1.82
CA GLU A 3 30.40 39.48 2.98
C GLU A 3 29.08 38.74 2.76
N ILE A 4 28.75 37.87 3.71
CA ILE A 4 27.50 37.10 3.71
C ILE A 4 26.39 38.04 4.18
N LEU A 5 25.59 38.58 3.25
CA LEU A 5 24.37 39.31 3.58
C LEU A 5 23.34 38.33 4.19
N LYS A 6 23.31 38.25 5.53
CA LYS A 6 22.32 37.48 6.29
C LYS A 6 20.93 38.01 5.98
N ARG A 7 20.08 37.17 5.39
CA ARG A 7 18.65 37.44 5.21
C ARG A 7 17.97 37.51 6.56
N LYS A 8 17.06 38.48 6.75
CA LYS A 8 16.15 38.54 7.91
C LYS A 8 15.41 37.21 8.05
N PRO A 9 15.22 36.70 9.29
CA PRO A 9 14.40 35.52 9.52
C PRO A 9 13.00 35.76 8.93
N ARG A 10 12.55 34.87 8.05
CA ARG A 10 11.15 34.83 7.64
C ARG A 10 10.40 34.02 8.69
N ASP A 11 9.34 34.59 9.25
CA ASP A 11 8.40 33.80 10.04
C ASP A 11 7.85 32.68 9.16
N PRO A 12 7.88 31.41 9.64
CA PRO A 12 7.30 30.32 8.88
C PRO A 12 5.79 30.57 8.71
N PRO A 13 5.20 30.20 7.56
CA PRO A 13 3.74 30.25 7.44
C PRO A 13 3.14 29.44 8.59
N LYS A 14 2.12 30.00 9.24
CA LYS A 14 1.43 29.34 10.34
C LYS A 14 0.73 28.10 9.80
N ILE A 15 1.41 26.95 9.84
CA ILE A 15 0.82 25.66 9.54
C ILE A 15 -0.23 25.42 10.62
N THR A 16 -1.50 25.60 10.28
CA THR A 16 -2.57 24.99 11.06
C THR A 16 -2.42 23.49 10.86
N HIS A 17 -1.73 22.83 11.79
CA HIS A 17 -1.82 21.38 11.89
C HIS A 17 -3.31 21.08 12.08
N ALA A 18 -3.96 20.47 11.08
CA ALA A 18 -5.24 19.84 11.30
C ALA A 18 -5.03 18.91 12.50
N LYS A 19 -5.67 19.23 13.62
CA LYS A 19 -5.54 18.47 14.87
C LYS A 19 -6.04 17.06 14.56
N ARG A 20 -5.11 16.14 14.29
CA ARG A 20 -5.43 14.72 14.16
C ARG A 20 -5.97 14.31 15.53
N ARG A 21 -7.29 14.19 15.63
CA ARG A 21 -7.92 13.65 16.84
C ARG A 21 -7.38 12.24 16.98
N LYS A 22 -6.49 12.03 17.96
CA LYS A 22 -6.20 10.69 18.47
C LYS A 22 -7.51 10.23 19.09
N ILE A 23 -8.22 9.36 18.40
CA ILE A 23 -9.28 8.56 19.02
C ILE A 23 -8.55 7.76 20.09
N GLY A 24 -8.73 8.15 21.35
CA GLY A 24 -8.29 7.33 22.47
C GLY A 24 -9.05 6.02 22.38
N VAL A 25 -8.37 4.95 22.01
CA VAL A 25 -8.86 3.61 22.33
C VAL A 25 -8.58 3.49 23.82
N ASP A 26 -9.60 3.76 24.64
CA ASP A 26 -9.59 3.32 26.03
C ASP A 26 -9.66 1.80 26.00
N ILE A 27 -8.53 1.22 26.32
CA ILE A 27 -8.38 -0.19 26.44
C ILE A 27 -8.52 -0.45 27.92
N ASN A 28 -9.69 -0.88 28.38
CA ASN A 28 -9.99 -0.89 29.81
C ASN A 28 -9.09 -1.77 30.71
N ASN A 29 -7.94 -2.29 30.25
CA ASN A 29 -6.64 -2.01 30.89
C ASN A 29 -5.45 -2.66 30.12
N GLY A 30 -5.06 -2.11 28.95
CA GLY A 30 -3.84 -2.46 28.17
C GLY A 30 -4.09 -3.16 26.81
N PRO A 31 -3.41 -2.75 25.70
CA PRO A 31 -3.98 -2.57 24.36
C PRO A 31 -4.62 -3.80 23.75
N ARG A 32 -5.95 -3.84 23.78
CA ARG A 32 -6.81 -4.63 22.92
C ARG A 32 -6.84 -3.87 21.61
N THR A 33 -5.74 -3.97 20.87
CA THR A 33 -5.68 -3.54 19.49
C THR A 33 -6.86 -4.20 18.80
N SER A 34 -7.86 -3.42 18.37
CA SER A 34 -8.92 -3.96 17.52
C SER A 34 -8.41 -4.28 16.12
N ALA A 35 -7.10 -4.13 15.88
CA ALA A 35 -6.41 -4.69 14.73
C ALA A 35 -6.63 -6.20 14.76
N GLN A 36 -7.76 -6.59 14.19
CA GLN A 36 -7.95 -7.88 13.64
C GLN A 36 -6.75 -8.08 12.71
N LEU A 37 -6.04 -9.21 12.88
CA LEU A 37 -5.26 -9.73 11.76
C LEU A 37 -6.15 -9.60 10.53
N PRO A 38 -5.65 -9.10 9.39
CA PRO A 38 -6.46 -8.98 8.20
C PRO A 38 -7.14 -10.32 7.97
N LYS A 39 -8.45 -10.36 8.24
CA LYS A 39 -9.24 -11.58 8.11
C LYS A 39 -9.14 -11.92 6.64
N THR A 40 -8.42 -12.99 6.37
CA THR A 40 -8.12 -13.45 5.03
C THR A 40 -9.43 -13.68 4.30
N SER A 41 -9.68 -12.86 3.29
CA SER A 41 -10.43 -13.30 2.10
C SER A 41 -9.91 -12.63 0.84
N SER A 42 -9.22 -11.49 0.97
CA SER A 42 -8.66 -10.75 -0.16
C SER A 42 -7.83 -9.60 0.39
N ARG A 43 -6.53 -9.54 0.09
CA ARG A 43 -5.78 -8.30 0.33
C ARG A 43 -6.15 -7.31 -0.78
N GLN A 44 -6.99 -6.33 -0.46
CA GLN A 44 -7.37 -5.25 -1.40
C GLN A 44 -6.16 -4.43 -1.88
N ASN A 45 -5.12 -4.34 -1.06
CA ASN A 45 -3.86 -3.71 -1.43
C ASN A 45 -2.79 -4.79 -1.54
N LEU A 46 -2.40 -5.09 -2.77
CA LEU A 46 -1.27 -5.97 -3.06
C LEU A 46 0.01 -5.33 -2.53
N THR A 47 0.77 -6.12 -1.79
CA THR A 47 2.09 -5.69 -1.31
C THR A 47 3.11 -5.77 -2.44
N LEU A 48 4.28 -5.15 -2.25
CA LEU A 48 5.37 -5.22 -3.23
C LEU A 48 5.82 -6.67 -3.50
N SER A 49 5.86 -7.52 -2.45
CA SER A 49 6.19 -8.94 -2.59
C SER A 49 5.14 -9.71 -3.40
N ASP A 50 3.87 -9.35 -3.24
CA ASP A 50 2.78 -9.96 -4.02
C ASP A 50 2.96 -9.60 -5.50
N TRP A 51 3.29 -8.34 -5.81
CA TRP A 51 3.58 -7.91 -7.18
C TRP A 51 4.81 -8.58 -7.79
N MET A 52 5.90 -8.73 -7.04
CA MET A 52 7.09 -9.48 -7.50
C MET A 52 6.72 -10.90 -7.91
N THR A 53 5.85 -11.56 -7.12
CA THR A 53 5.37 -12.91 -7.43
C THR A 53 4.53 -12.94 -8.71
N VAL A 54 3.66 -11.95 -8.91
CA VAL A 54 2.85 -11.82 -10.14
C VAL A 54 3.75 -11.58 -11.35
N TYR A 55 4.77 -10.72 -11.25
CA TYR A 55 5.71 -10.48 -12.35
C TYR A 55 6.50 -11.73 -12.73
N SER A 56 7.05 -12.45 -11.76
CA SER A 56 7.74 -13.72 -12.03
C SER A 56 6.81 -14.73 -12.73
N TYR A 57 5.54 -14.79 -12.35
CA TYR A 57 4.57 -15.65 -13.02
C TYR A 57 4.32 -15.23 -14.47
N VAL A 58 4.19 -13.92 -14.74
CA VAL A 58 4.01 -13.41 -16.12
C VAL A 58 5.22 -13.75 -16.99
N ASP A 59 6.44 -13.61 -16.46
CA ASP A 59 7.67 -13.91 -17.20
C ASP A 59 7.83 -15.41 -17.51
N LEU A 60 7.40 -16.29 -16.60
CA LEU A 60 7.38 -17.73 -16.83
C LEU A 60 6.33 -18.17 -17.87
N TYR A 61 5.25 -17.39 -18.02
CA TYR A 61 4.08 -17.77 -18.81
C TYR A 61 3.65 -16.66 -19.80
N PRO A 62 4.49 -16.32 -20.80
CA PRO A 62 4.23 -15.19 -21.71
C PRO A 62 2.99 -15.38 -22.61
N ASN A 63 2.52 -16.61 -22.79
CA ASN A 63 1.39 -16.96 -23.65
C ASN A 63 0.05 -17.04 -22.89
N VAL A 64 0.07 -16.86 -21.57
CA VAL A 64 -1.15 -16.97 -20.76
C VAL A 64 -1.91 -15.64 -20.80
N SER A 65 -3.22 -15.73 -20.98
CA SER A 65 -4.05 -14.53 -21.02
C SER A 65 -4.04 -13.82 -19.67
N GLN A 66 -4.20 -12.50 -19.70
CA GLN A 66 -4.23 -11.71 -18.49
C GLN A 66 -5.40 -12.09 -17.56
N ALA A 67 -6.52 -12.53 -18.13
CA ALA A 67 -7.67 -13.03 -17.38
C ALA A 67 -7.34 -14.33 -16.64
N ASP A 68 -6.59 -15.23 -17.28
CA ASP A 68 -6.15 -16.48 -16.67
C ASP A 68 -5.14 -16.26 -15.54
N ILE A 69 -4.26 -15.25 -15.67
CA ILE A 69 -3.35 -14.84 -14.58
C ILE A 69 -4.17 -14.36 -13.37
N VAL A 70 -5.15 -13.47 -13.56
CA VAL A 70 -6.02 -12.98 -12.48
C VAL A 70 -6.77 -14.15 -11.82
N ARG A 71 -7.28 -15.09 -12.61
CA ARG A 71 -7.98 -16.28 -12.12
C ARG A 71 -7.06 -17.23 -11.35
N HIS A 72 -5.82 -17.41 -11.79
CA HIS A 72 -4.84 -18.22 -11.08
C HIS A 72 -4.61 -17.67 -9.67
N PHE A 73 -4.30 -16.37 -9.57
CA PHE A 73 -3.99 -15.74 -8.29
C PHE A 73 -5.19 -15.54 -7.36
N SER A 74 -6.41 -15.49 -7.90
CA SER A 74 -7.65 -15.45 -7.11
C SER A 74 -8.04 -16.80 -6.52
N THR A 75 -7.59 -17.91 -7.11
CA THR A 75 -7.89 -19.28 -6.65
C THR A 75 -6.87 -19.83 -5.65
N LEU A 76 -5.78 -19.10 -5.38
CA LEU A 76 -4.77 -19.50 -4.39
C LEU A 76 -5.35 -19.48 -2.96
N ALA A 77 -5.38 -20.66 -2.33
CA ALA A 77 -5.93 -20.86 -0.98
C ALA A 77 -5.19 -20.05 0.10
N THR A 78 -3.92 -19.71 -0.13
CA THR A 78 -3.10 -18.89 0.78
C THR A 78 -2.72 -17.60 0.08
N GLY A 79 -3.13 -16.46 0.65
CA GLY A 79 -2.77 -15.15 0.10
C GLY A 79 -3.42 -14.85 -1.25
N ALA A 80 -4.67 -15.26 -1.46
CA ALA A 80 -5.46 -14.92 -2.65
C ALA A 80 -5.30 -13.42 -2.98
N LEU A 81 -4.68 -13.16 -4.12
CA LEU A 81 -4.41 -11.82 -4.60
C LEU A 81 -5.62 -11.39 -5.42
N VAL A 82 -6.34 -10.38 -4.95
CA VAL A 82 -7.50 -9.86 -5.66
C VAL A 82 -7.11 -8.55 -6.31
N PHE A 83 -6.93 -8.62 -7.62
CA PHE A 83 -6.69 -7.47 -8.47
C PHE A 83 -7.45 -7.63 -9.77
N ASN A 84 -7.81 -6.50 -10.39
CA ASN A 84 -8.48 -6.51 -11.67
C ASN A 84 -7.44 -6.61 -12.81
N GLN A 85 -7.86 -7.14 -13.95
CA GLN A 85 -7.14 -7.07 -15.21
C GLN A 85 -6.65 -5.64 -15.50
N SER A 86 -7.46 -4.61 -15.24
CA SER A 86 -7.03 -3.21 -15.44
C SER A 86 -5.80 -2.84 -14.60
N THR A 87 -5.75 -3.31 -13.34
CA THR A 87 -4.61 -3.09 -12.44
C THR A 87 -3.35 -3.77 -12.96
N LEU A 88 -3.47 -5.02 -13.42
CA LEU A 88 -2.34 -5.73 -14.01
C LEU A 88 -1.87 -5.08 -15.33
N SER A 89 -2.78 -4.53 -16.14
CA SER A 89 -2.41 -3.88 -17.40
C SER A 89 -1.63 -2.60 -17.17
N HIS A 90 -2.04 -1.80 -16.18
CA HIS A 90 -1.31 -0.61 -15.77
C HIS A 90 0.07 -0.95 -15.16
N LYS A 91 0.24 -2.16 -14.63
CA LYS A 91 1.49 -2.62 -14.02
C LYS A 91 2.49 -3.24 -15.00
N LEU A 92 2.01 -3.71 -16.15
CA LEU A 92 2.82 -4.28 -17.24
C LEU A 92 3.16 -3.26 -18.34
N ARG A 93 2.55 -2.07 -18.31
CA ARG A 93 2.89 -0.93 -19.16
C ARG A 93 4.05 -0.14 -18.56
#